data_AF-A0A1B1UYF6-F1
#
_entry.id   AF-A0A1B1UYF6-F1
#
_cell.length_a   1.000
_cell.length_b   1.000
_cell.length_c   1.000
_cell.angle_alpha   90.00
_cell.angle_beta   90.00
_cell.angle_gamma   90.00
#
_symmetry.space_group_name_H-M   'P 1'
#
loop_
_entity.id
_entity.type
_entity.pdbx_description
1 polymer ?
#
loop_
_entity_poly.entity_id
_entity_poly.type
_entity_poly.pdbx_seq_one_letter_code
_entity_poly.pdbx_strand_id
1 'polypeptide(L)'
;MAGLAAFGPLSIDMYLPALPEVKSMLNTSTAQVQMTLTFFMIGLAFGNITIGTLSDTFGRKNPLIFSLIVYILSSIVIAIAPNITIVLIFRFIQGFAGGAGIVLSRAIATDLYKKSQNERKSLMNRYITRGIANNLPNILQHQLWQLVSEREQEQTKDNTLVDYFHIFQFNTHRNQLYIKHKQERPAYVKTQKANINQPIDINKVYIIREDDVDLSYYVMLLPEEY
;
A
#
# COMPACT_ATOMS: atom_id res chain seq x y z
N MET A 1 -0.65 -10.33 -8.98
CA MET A 1 0.27 -9.24 -9.38
C MET A 1 1.75 -9.64 -9.34
N ALA A 2 2.17 -10.55 -8.44
CA ALA A 2 3.56 -11.07 -8.42
C ALA A 2 4.04 -11.68 -9.76
N GLY A 3 3.14 -12.22 -10.59
CA GLY A 3 3.49 -12.75 -11.91
C GLY A 3 3.90 -11.69 -12.95
N LEU A 4 3.48 -10.43 -12.81
CA LEU A 4 3.78 -9.39 -13.81
C LEU A 4 5.22 -8.85 -13.70
N ALA A 5 5.76 -8.78 -12.49
CA ALA A 5 7.15 -8.40 -12.25
C ALA A 5 8.14 -9.53 -12.61
N ALA A 6 7.65 -10.77 -12.73
CA ALA A 6 8.46 -11.94 -13.06
C ALA A 6 8.70 -12.11 -14.57
N PHE A 7 8.00 -11.40 -15.45
CA PHE A 7 8.15 -11.56 -16.91
C PHE A 7 9.57 -11.23 -17.42
N GLY A 8 10.23 -10.23 -16.85
CA GLY A 8 11.61 -9.87 -17.24
C GLY A 8 12.58 -11.02 -16.95
N PRO A 9 12.74 -11.44 -15.69
CA PRO A 9 13.60 -12.56 -15.30
C PRO A 9 13.18 -13.90 -15.93
N LEU A 10 11.89 -14.25 -15.95
CA LEU A 10 11.41 -15.51 -16.57
C LEU A 10 11.71 -15.58 -18.07
N SER A 11 11.52 -14.49 -18.81
CA SER A 11 11.82 -14.47 -20.25
C SER A 11 13.30 -14.54 -20.56
N ILE A 12 14.18 -14.20 -19.61
CA ILE A 12 15.63 -14.35 -19.75
C ILE A 12 16.02 -15.79 -19.37
N ASP A 13 15.52 -16.29 -18.24
CA ASP A 13 15.83 -17.62 -17.70
C ASP A 13 15.28 -18.75 -18.57
N MET A 14 14.10 -18.59 -19.18
CA MET A 14 13.58 -19.55 -20.18
C MET A 14 14.31 -19.49 -21.53
N TYR A 15 14.97 -18.38 -21.85
CA TYR A 15 15.59 -18.20 -23.17
C TYR A 15 17.00 -18.76 -23.25
N LEU A 16 17.75 -18.73 -22.14
CA LEU A 16 19.08 -19.33 -22.01
C LEU A 16 19.16 -20.80 -22.47
N PRO A 17 18.28 -21.73 -22.03
CA PRO A 17 18.30 -23.11 -22.50
C PRO A 17 17.82 -23.26 -23.96
N ALA A 18 17.06 -22.31 -24.49
CA ALA A 18 16.53 -22.32 -25.86
C ALA A 18 17.51 -21.73 -26.90
N LEU A 19 18.61 -21.09 -26.47
CA LEU A 19 19.61 -20.50 -27.38
C LEU A 19 20.16 -21.46 -28.45
N PRO A 20 20.49 -22.73 -28.15
CA PRO A 20 20.99 -23.68 -29.15
C PRO A 20 19.94 -24.02 -30.21
N GLU A 21 18.67 -24.12 -29.78
CA GLU A 21 17.54 -24.46 -30.65
C GLU A 21 17.19 -23.29 -31.58
N VAL A 22 17.12 -22.06 -31.05
CA VAL A 22 16.92 -20.84 -31.84
C VAL A 22 18.02 -20.67 -32.89
N LYS A 23 19.27 -20.97 -32.53
CA LYS A 23 20.41 -20.95 -33.45
C LYS A 23 20.21 -21.91 -34.62
N SER A 24 19.78 -23.14 -34.33
CA SER A 24 19.54 -24.19 -35.32
C SER A 24 18.32 -23.89 -36.20
N MET A 25 17.21 -23.44 -35.62
CA MET A 25 15.96 -23.16 -36.34
C MET A 25 16.10 -21.96 -37.30
N LEU A 26 16.85 -20.94 -36.90
CA LEU A 26 17.06 -19.72 -37.70
C LEU A 26 18.36 -19.74 -38.51
N ASN A 27 19.11 -20.85 -38.50
CA ASN A 27 20.42 -20.99 -39.15
C ASN A 27 21.33 -19.77 -38.95
N THR A 28 21.45 -19.33 -37.69
CA THR A 28 22.07 -18.06 -37.34
C THR A 28 23.32 -18.24 -36.48
N SER A 29 24.07 -17.17 -36.23
CA SER A 29 25.28 -17.21 -35.41
C SER A 29 24.96 -17.03 -33.91
N THR A 30 25.81 -17.58 -33.04
CA THR A 30 25.68 -17.39 -31.58
C THR A 30 25.65 -15.90 -31.21
N ALA A 31 26.43 -15.08 -31.90
CA ALA A 31 26.47 -13.62 -31.71
C ALA A 31 25.11 -12.97 -32.00
N GLN A 32 24.44 -13.36 -33.08
CA GLN A 32 23.11 -12.82 -33.43
C GLN A 32 22.04 -13.25 -32.43
N VAL A 33 22.10 -14.47 -31.89
CA VAL A 33 21.19 -14.89 -30.82
C VAL A 33 21.46 -14.09 -29.54
N GLN A 34 22.73 -13.84 -29.17
CA GLN A 34 23.05 -12.97 -28.03
C GLN A 34 22.55 -11.54 -28.20
N MET A 35 22.59 -10.99 -29.43
CA MET A 35 22.03 -9.68 -29.72
C MET A 35 20.53 -9.61 -29.39
N THR A 36 19.76 -10.70 -29.48
CA THR A 36 18.34 -10.67 -29.11
C THR A 36 18.11 -10.33 -27.64
N LEU A 37 18.99 -10.79 -26.75
CA LEU A 37 18.96 -10.42 -25.34
C LEU A 37 19.38 -8.95 -25.15
N THR A 38 20.41 -8.51 -25.87
CA THR A 38 20.87 -7.12 -25.85
C THR A 38 19.78 -6.16 -26.30
N PHE A 39 19.12 -6.42 -27.45
CA PHE A 39 18.04 -5.59 -27.97
C PHE A 39 16.84 -5.57 -27.01
N PHE A 40 16.51 -6.70 -26.38
CA PHE A 40 15.49 -6.76 -25.33
C PHE A 40 15.84 -5.90 -24.12
N MET A 41 17.09 -5.96 -23.63
CA MET A 41 17.57 -5.12 -22.52
C MET A 41 17.60 -3.63 -22.86
N ILE A 42 18.03 -3.28 -24.07
CA ILE A 42 18.01 -1.90 -24.57
C ILE A 42 16.55 -1.41 -24.62
N GLY A 43 15.64 -2.21 -25.20
CA GLY A 43 14.21 -1.91 -25.21
C GLY A 43 13.66 -1.67 -23.80
N LEU A 44 13.98 -2.57 -22.86
CA LEU A 44 13.63 -2.44 -21.44
C LEU A 44 14.10 -1.12 -20.83
N ALA A 45 15.35 -0.72 -21.10
CA ALA A 45 15.91 0.52 -20.59
C ALA A 45 15.12 1.74 -21.09
N PHE A 46 14.82 1.79 -22.39
CA PHE A 46 13.98 2.86 -22.95
C PHE A 46 12.56 2.83 -22.38
N GLY A 47 11.94 1.66 -22.30
CA GLY A 47 10.60 1.48 -21.76
C GLY A 47 10.48 1.98 -20.31
N ASN A 48 11.46 1.68 -19.47
CA ASN A 48 11.48 2.14 -18.08
C ASN A 48 11.49 3.67 -17.95
N ILE A 49 12.19 4.37 -18.86
CA ILE A 49 12.26 5.83 -18.86
C ILE A 49 10.94 6.43 -19.37
N THR A 50 10.40 5.91 -20.47
CA THR A 50 9.21 6.48 -21.12
C THR A 50 7.91 6.21 -20.37
N ILE A 51 7.76 5.03 -19.73
CA ILE A 51 6.53 4.71 -19.01
C ILE A 51 6.38 5.53 -17.72
N GLY A 52 7.47 5.97 -17.10
CA GLY A 52 7.40 6.84 -15.91
C GLY A 52 6.59 8.11 -16.18
N THR A 53 6.92 8.84 -17.26
CA THR A 53 6.24 10.09 -17.63
C THR A 53 4.83 9.86 -18.17
N LEU A 54 4.63 8.81 -18.96
CA LEU A 54 3.33 8.51 -19.56
C LEU A 54 2.31 8.05 -18.50
N SER A 55 2.77 7.32 -17.48
CA SER A 55 1.98 6.89 -16.32
C SER A 55 1.42 8.08 -15.53
N ASP A 56 2.20 9.14 -15.39
CA ASP A 56 1.81 10.31 -14.61
C ASP A 56 0.79 11.20 -15.35
N THR A 57 0.76 11.13 -16.69
CA THR A 57 -0.13 11.96 -17.51
C THR A 57 -1.47 11.29 -17.83
N PHE A 58 -1.47 9.99 -18.14
CA PHE A 58 -2.67 9.27 -18.61
C PHE A 58 -3.32 8.36 -17.55
N GLY A 59 -2.79 8.35 -16.33
CA GLY A 59 -3.18 7.44 -15.27
C GLY A 59 -2.58 6.04 -15.46
N ARG A 60 -2.45 5.31 -14.36
CA ARG A 60 -1.61 4.09 -14.29
C ARG A 60 -2.21 2.85 -14.95
N LYS A 61 -3.54 2.78 -15.14
CA LYS A 61 -4.21 1.55 -15.61
C LYS A 61 -4.15 1.36 -17.12
N ASN A 62 -4.36 2.43 -17.90
CA ASN A 62 -4.47 2.32 -19.36
C ASN A 62 -3.12 2.01 -20.05
N PRO A 63 -2.00 2.64 -19.67
CA PRO A 63 -0.67 2.29 -20.19
C PRO A 63 -0.26 0.84 -19.87
N LEU A 64 -0.73 0.27 -18.76
CA LEU A 64 -0.47 -1.12 -18.41
C LEU A 64 -1.08 -2.08 -19.42
N ILE A 65 -2.36 -1.88 -19.72
CA ILE A 65 -3.12 -2.78 -20.59
C ILE A 65 -2.56 -2.68 -22.01
N PHE A 66 -2.26 -1.47 -22.46
CA PHE A 66 -1.66 -1.25 -23.78
C PHE A 66 -0.30 -1.95 -23.90
N SER A 67 0.60 -1.76 -22.93
CA SER A 67 1.93 -2.40 -22.96
C SER A 67 1.83 -3.93 -22.90
N LEU A 68 0.90 -4.48 -22.12
CA LEU A 68 0.66 -5.93 -22.08
C LEU A 68 0.20 -6.47 -23.45
N ILE A 69 -0.71 -5.78 -24.13
CA ILE A 69 -1.17 -6.16 -25.47
C ILE A 69 -0.01 -6.15 -26.46
N VAL A 70 0.81 -5.09 -26.45
CA VAL A 70 2.00 -4.99 -27.33
C VAL A 70 2.99 -6.11 -27.04
N TYR A 71 3.20 -6.46 -25.77
CA TYR A 71 4.08 -7.57 -25.38
C TYR A 71 3.59 -8.91 -25.92
N ILE A 72 2.30 -9.22 -25.76
CA ILE A 72 1.69 -10.47 -26.23
C ILE A 72 1.79 -10.57 -27.76
N LEU A 73 1.42 -9.51 -28.48
CA LEU A 73 1.49 -9.49 -29.94
C LEU A 73 2.93 -9.65 -30.44
N SER A 74 3.88 -8.99 -29.80
CA SER A 74 5.31 -9.13 -30.15
C SER A 74 5.80 -10.56 -29.92
N SER A 75 5.33 -11.22 -28.86
CA SER A 75 5.68 -12.62 -28.55
C SER A 75 5.19 -13.58 -29.63
N ILE A 76 3.97 -13.37 -30.14
CA ILE A 76 3.40 -14.17 -31.23
C ILE A 76 4.23 -13.99 -32.51
N VAL A 77 4.60 -12.75 -32.85
CA VAL A 77 5.40 -12.47 -34.05
C VAL A 77 6.79 -13.11 -33.97
N ILE A 78 7.43 -13.07 -32.79
CA ILE A 78 8.72 -13.74 -32.56
C ILE A 78 8.60 -15.25 -32.77
N ALA A 79 7.50 -15.87 -32.31
CA ALA A 79 7.31 -17.32 -32.41
C ALA A 79 7.20 -17.82 -33.86
N ILE A 80 6.68 -16.98 -34.77
CA ILE A 80 6.54 -17.32 -36.20
C ILE A 80 7.59 -16.63 -37.08
N ALA A 81 8.62 -16.03 -36.49
CA ALA A 81 9.58 -15.21 -37.22
C ALA A 81 10.43 -16.07 -38.19
N PRO A 82 10.50 -15.71 -39.49
CA PRO A 82 11.25 -16.46 -40.49
C PRO A 82 12.76 -16.16 -40.50
N ASN A 83 13.20 -15.10 -39.80
CA ASN A 83 14.61 -14.72 -39.72
C ASN A 83 14.94 -13.99 -38.41
N ILE A 84 16.23 -13.96 -38.08
CA ILE A 84 16.73 -13.35 -36.84
C ILE A 84 16.53 -11.83 -36.78
N THR A 85 16.48 -11.14 -37.93
CA THR A 85 16.28 -9.68 -37.98
C THR A 85 14.91 -9.28 -37.42
N ILE A 86 13.85 -10.02 -37.79
CA ILE A 86 12.50 -9.83 -37.25
C ILE A 86 12.51 -10.08 -35.74
N VAL A 87 13.20 -11.14 -35.30
CA VAL A 87 13.35 -11.44 -33.87
C VAL A 87 14.03 -10.29 -33.13
N LEU A 88 15.10 -9.69 -33.68
CA LEU A 88 15.81 -8.56 -33.04
C LEU A 88 14.90 -7.33 -32.88
N ILE A 89 14.17 -6.95 -33.93
CA ILE A 89 13.26 -5.80 -33.92
C ILE A 89 12.15 -6.02 -32.88
N PHE A 90 11.48 -7.18 -32.93
CA PHE A 90 10.39 -7.46 -32.01
C PHE A 90 10.87 -7.72 -30.59
N ARG A 91 12.11 -8.17 -30.38
CA ARG A 91 12.74 -8.25 -29.05
C ARG A 91 12.93 -6.87 -28.43
N PHE A 92 13.34 -5.88 -29.22
CA PHE A 92 13.39 -4.50 -28.76
C PHE A 92 12.01 -3.98 -28.38
N ILE A 93 10.99 -4.18 -29.23
CA ILE A 93 9.60 -3.76 -28.97
C ILE A 93 9.05 -4.47 -27.72
N GLN A 94 9.29 -5.78 -27.60
CA GLN A 94 8.87 -6.59 -26.46
C GLN A 94 9.58 -6.14 -25.16
N GLY A 95 10.85 -5.77 -25.23
CA GLY A 95 11.59 -5.19 -24.11
C GLY A 95 11.02 -3.83 -23.69
N PHE A 96 10.75 -2.96 -24.65
CA PHE A 96 10.14 -1.64 -24.43
C PHE A 96 8.77 -1.75 -23.76
N ALA A 97 7.92 -2.67 -24.25
CA ALA A 97 6.64 -2.98 -23.64
C ALA A 97 6.79 -3.65 -22.27
N GLY A 98 7.78 -4.52 -22.08
CA GLY A 98 8.06 -5.20 -20.81
C GLY A 98 8.52 -4.27 -19.69
N GLY A 99 9.26 -3.21 -20.02
CA GLY A 99 9.68 -2.19 -19.04
C GLY A 99 8.50 -1.49 -18.37
N ALA A 100 7.43 -1.29 -19.13
CA ALA A 100 6.18 -0.78 -18.61
C ALA A 100 5.64 -1.64 -17.45
N GLY A 101 5.64 -2.96 -17.63
CA GLY A 101 5.10 -3.91 -16.65
C GLY A 101 5.88 -3.92 -15.33
N ILE A 102 7.21 -3.77 -15.38
CA ILE A 102 8.07 -3.78 -14.17
C ILE A 102 7.88 -2.50 -13.35
N VAL A 103 7.92 -1.33 -14.00
CA VAL A 103 7.77 -0.03 -13.32
C VAL A 103 6.37 0.11 -12.75
N LEU A 104 5.37 -0.28 -13.53
CA LEU A 104 3.98 -0.03 -13.17
C LEU A 104 3.42 -1.07 -12.20
N SER A 105 3.94 -2.31 -12.20
CA SER A 105 3.63 -3.29 -11.14
C SER A 105 4.15 -2.84 -9.77
N ARG A 106 5.35 -2.23 -9.72
CA ARG A 106 5.87 -1.58 -8.50
C ARG A 106 5.04 -0.38 -8.10
N ALA A 107 4.65 0.47 -9.05
CA ALA A 107 3.84 1.65 -8.79
C ALA A 107 2.42 1.29 -8.29
N ILE A 108 1.77 0.29 -8.89
CA ILE A 108 0.45 -0.20 -8.48
C ILE A 108 0.53 -0.95 -7.14
N ALA A 109 1.57 -1.76 -6.90
CA ALA A 109 1.80 -2.36 -5.58
C ALA A 109 2.01 -1.27 -4.52
N THR A 110 2.76 -0.22 -4.84
CA THR A 110 2.97 0.93 -3.96
C THR A 110 1.68 1.73 -3.77
N ASP A 111 0.81 1.86 -4.78
CA ASP A 111 -0.47 2.56 -4.65
C ASP A 111 -1.50 1.75 -3.88
N LEU A 112 -1.57 0.44 -4.08
CA LEU A 112 -2.41 -0.45 -3.29
C LEU A 112 -1.92 -0.52 -1.85
N TYR A 113 -0.60 -0.54 -1.65
CA TYR A 113 0.00 -0.46 -0.33
C TYR A 113 -0.18 0.92 0.28
N LYS A 114 -0.08 2.03 -0.48
CA LYS A 114 -0.37 3.41 -0.02
C LYS A 114 -1.85 3.63 0.21
N LYS A 115 -2.76 2.99 -0.52
CA LYS A 115 -4.20 3.07 -0.28
C LYS A 115 -4.60 2.26 0.95
N SER A 116 -4.06 1.05 1.11
CA SER A 116 -4.18 0.25 2.34
C SER A 116 -3.50 0.92 3.54
N GLN A 117 -2.34 1.56 3.33
CA GLN A 117 -1.63 2.37 4.32
C GLN A 117 -2.28 3.72 4.52
N ASN A 118 -3.02 4.32 3.59
CA ASN A 118 -3.75 5.58 3.79
C ASN A 118 -5.12 5.31 4.41
N GLU A 119 -5.74 4.15 4.17
CA GLU A 119 -6.88 3.67 4.93
C GLU A 119 -6.43 3.29 6.35
N ARG A 120 -5.29 2.60 6.52
CA ARG A 120 -4.68 2.38 7.84
C ARG A 120 -4.17 3.68 8.46
N LYS A 121 -3.46 4.57 7.77
CA LYS A 121 -2.93 5.86 8.27
C LYS A 121 -4.04 6.88 8.50
N SER A 122 -5.10 6.92 7.70
CA SER A 122 -6.27 7.74 8.05
C SER A 122 -6.89 7.26 9.36
N LEU A 123 -6.75 5.97 9.70
CA LEU A 123 -7.18 5.40 10.96
C LEU A 123 -6.08 5.35 12.05
N MET A 124 -4.79 5.52 11.72
CA MET A 124 -3.63 5.19 12.58
C MET A 124 -2.56 6.31 12.65
N ASN A 125 -2.54 7.24 11.69
CA ASN A 125 -1.63 8.40 11.63
C ASN A 125 -2.18 9.63 12.37
N ARG A 126 -3.26 9.43 13.15
CA ARG A 126 -3.61 10.28 14.28
C ARG A 126 -3.28 9.60 15.61
N TYR A 127 -2.72 8.40 15.65
CA TYR A 127 -2.66 7.62 16.90
C TYR A 127 -1.29 6.94 17.06
N ILE A 128 -0.28 7.70 17.48
CA ILE A 128 0.96 7.13 18.02
C ILE A 128 0.74 6.92 19.52
N THR A 129 0.27 5.73 19.89
CA THR A 129 0.24 5.31 21.30
C THR A 129 1.66 5.02 21.76
N ARG A 130 2.33 6.02 22.35
CA ARG A 130 3.36 5.73 23.35
C ARG A 130 2.61 5.26 24.61
N GLY A 131 3.00 4.10 25.14
CA GLY A 131 2.38 3.55 26.35
C GLY A 131 0.97 2.99 26.14
N ILE A 132 0.74 2.10 25.16
CA ILE A 132 -0.48 1.26 25.25
C ILE A 132 -0.41 0.55 26.60
N ALA A 133 -1.38 0.85 27.44
CA ALA A 133 -1.73 0.03 28.57
C ALA A 133 -1.92 -1.42 28.08
N ASN A 134 -0.87 -2.24 28.14
CA ASN A 134 -0.94 -3.65 27.76
C ASN A 134 -2.03 -4.41 28.55
N ASN A 135 -2.50 -3.79 29.63
CA ASN A 135 -3.56 -4.25 30.51
C ASN A 135 -4.99 -3.99 29.99
N LEU A 136 -5.17 -3.25 28.88
CA LEU A 136 -6.50 -3.01 28.30
C LEU A 136 -6.80 -4.01 27.16
N PRO A 137 -7.95 -4.71 27.15
CA PRO A 137 -8.33 -5.59 26.04
C PRO A 137 -8.38 -4.84 24.69
N ASN A 138 -7.85 -5.45 23.62
CA ASN A 138 -7.83 -4.85 22.27
C ASN A 138 -9.21 -4.36 21.80
N ILE A 139 -10.27 -5.10 22.11
CA ILE A 139 -11.66 -4.73 21.78
C ILE A 139 -12.03 -3.39 22.41
N LEU A 140 -11.62 -3.17 23.67
CA LEU A 140 -11.88 -1.92 24.37
C LEU A 140 -11.01 -0.80 23.82
N GLN A 141 -9.72 -1.05 23.55
CA GLN A 141 -8.85 -0.06 22.91
C GLN A 141 -9.47 0.45 21.60
N HIS A 142 -9.89 -0.46 20.72
CA HIS A 142 -10.57 -0.10 19.47
C HIS A 142 -11.86 0.69 19.70
N GLN A 143 -12.67 0.32 20.70
CA GLN A 143 -13.89 1.05 21.02
C GLN A 143 -13.60 2.47 21.52
N LEU A 144 -12.61 2.66 22.39
CA LEU A 144 -12.19 3.98 22.84
C LEU A 144 -11.73 4.85 21.67
N TRP A 145 -10.98 4.27 20.73
CA TRP A 145 -10.54 4.99 19.53
C TRP A 145 -11.70 5.41 18.63
N GLN A 146 -12.71 4.56 18.45
CA GLN A 146 -13.92 4.94 17.72
C GLN A 146 -14.63 6.13 18.38
N LEU A 147 -14.77 6.12 19.71
CA LEU A 147 -15.39 7.21 20.47
C LEU A 147 -14.63 8.53 20.35
N VAL A 148 -13.29 8.49 20.38
CA VAL A 148 -12.46 9.68 20.12
C VAL A 148 -12.68 10.18 18.69
N SER A 149 -12.56 9.30 17.69
CA SER A 149 -12.70 9.68 16.29
C SER A 149 -14.09 10.25 15.95
N GLU A 150 -15.16 9.72 16.53
CA GLU A 150 -16.51 10.29 16.39
C GLU A 150 -16.57 11.70 16.97
N ARG A 151 -16.02 11.90 18.16
CA ARG A 151 -16.01 13.20 18.84
C ARG A 151 -15.24 14.27 18.06
N GLU A 152 -14.11 13.90 17.46
CA GLU A 152 -13.29 14.74 16.57
C GLU A 152 -14.08 15.24 15.35
N GLN A 153 -14.83 14.33 14.71
CA GLN A 153 -15.63 14.66 13.53
C GLN A 153 -16.76 15.63 13.87
N GLU A 154 -17.34 15.52 15.07
CA GLU A 154 -18.31 16.49 15.59
C GLU A 154 -17.65 17.85 15.86
N GLN A 155 -16.42 17.89 16.38
CA GLN A 155 -15.66 19.11 16.71
C GLN A 155 -15.12 19.86 15.49
N THR A 156 -14.71 19.15 14.44
CA THR A 156 -14.15 19.76 13.23
C THR A 156 -15.16 20.69 12.54
N LYS A 157 -16.46 20.56 12.84
CA LYS A 157 -17.51 21.48 12.38
C LYS A 157 -17.52 22.84 13.07
N ASP A 158 -16.92 22.97 14.25
CA ASP A 158 -17.04 24.14 15.14
C ASP A 158 -15.72 24.95 15.27
N ASN A 159 -14.73 24.66 14.42
CA ASN A 159 -13.51 25.44 14.17
C ASN A 159 -12.73 25.94 15.41
N THR A 160 -12.70 25.17 16.50
CA THR A 160 -11.96 25.52 17.73
C THR A 160 -10.73 24.63 17.89
N LEU A 161 -9.57 25.16 17.47
CA LEU A 161 -8.24 24.55 17.68
C LEU A 161 -7.79 24.81 19.13
N VAL A 162 -8.17 23.93 20.05
CA VAL A 162 -7.72 23.98 21.45
C VAL A 162 -7.21 22.59 21.85
N ASP A 163 -6.17 22.53 22.68
CA ASP A 163 -5.71 21.28 23.29
C ASP A 163 -6.79 20.71 24.22
N TYR A 164 -7.06 19.41 24.12
CA TYR A 164 -8.00 18.73 25.02
C TYR A 164 -7.59 17.29 25.29
N PHE A 165 -8.13 16.80 26.40
CA PHE A 165 -8.00 15.43 26.84
C PHE A 165 -9.36 14.76 26.90
N HIS A 166 -9.38 13.49 26.53
CA HIS A 166 -10.53 12.61 26.72
C HIS A 166 -10.30 11.77 27.97
N ILE A 167 -11.28 11.77 28.88
CA ILE A 167 -11.30 10.92 30.06
C ILE A 167 -12.35 9.84 29.85
N PHE A 168 -11.94 8.58 29.88
CA PHE A 168 -12.85 7.45 29.88
C PHE A 168 -12.92 6.87 31.28
N GLN A 169 -14.13 6.78 31.84
CA GLN A 169 -14.37 6.14 33.14
C GLN A 169 -15.19 4.87 32.91
N PHE A 170 -14.74 3.76 33.48
CA PHE A 170 -15.39 2.47 33.33
C PHE A 170 -16.20 2.16 34.59
N ASN A 171 -17.47 1.80 34.41
CA ASN A 171 -18.32 1.38 35.50
C ASN A 171 -19.05 0.09 35.13
N THR A 172 -19.02 -0.89 36.02
CA THR A 172 -19.74 -2.15 35.83
C THR A 172 -21.09 -2.07 36.53
N HIS A 173 -22.18 -2.27 35.79
CA HIS A 173 -23.53 -2.32 36.34
C HIS A 173 -24.27 -3.54 35.78
N ARG A 174 -24.82 -4.39 36.66
CA ARG A 174 -25.54 -5.64 36.28
C ARG A 174 -24.76 -6.51 35.27
N ASN A 175 -23.47 -6.74 35.54
CA ASN A 175 -22.57 -7.55 34.70
C ASN A 175 -22.36 -7.01 33.27
N GLN A 176 -22.62 -5.72 33.06
CA GLN A 176 -22.35 -5.01 31.80
C GLN A 176 -21.44 -3.82 32.10
N LEU A 177 -20.40 -3.68 31.27
CA LEU A 177 -19.45 -2.58 31.39
C LEU A 177 -19.98 -1.36 30.64
N TYR A 178 -19.93 -0.19 31.28
CA TYR A 178 -20.31 1.09 30.70
C TYR A 178 -19.10 2.02 30.66
N ILE A 179 -18.96 2.74 29.55
CA ILE A 179 -17.91 3.70 29.28
C ILE A 179 -18.52 5.10 29.37
N LYS A 180 -18.06 5.89 30.34
CA LYS A 180 -18.37 7.31 30.44
C LYS A 180 -17.21 8.11 29.84
N HIS A 181 -17.44 8.67 28.65
CA HIS A 181 -16.49 9.51 27.92
C HIS A 181 -16.73 10.98 28.28
N LYS A 182 -15.71 11.64 28.82
CA LYS A 182 -15.72 13.05 29.18
C LYS A 182 -14.64 13.81 28.43
N GLN A 183 -14.90 15.09 28.14
CA GLN A 183 -13.93 16.06 27.65
C GLN A 183 -14.24 17.41 28.30
N GLU A 184 -13.20 18.16 28.69
CA GLU A 184 -13.40 19.44 29.39
C GLU A 184 -13.63 20.62 28.44
N ARG A 185 -13.02 20.61 27.26
CA ARG A 185 -13.09 21.71 26.30
C ARG A 185 -13.20 21.22 24.86
N PRO A 186 -14.31 21.49 24.16
CA PRO A 186 -15.64 21.84 24.72
C PRO A 186 -16.18 20.74 25.67
N ALA A 187 -16.98 21.16 26.65
CA ALA A 187 -17.55 20.26 27.66
C ALA A 187 -18.43 19.18 26.99
N TYR A 188 -18.10 17.92 27.23
CA TYR A 188 -18.83 16.78 26.68
C TYR A 188 -18.83 15.64 27.69
N VAL A 189 -19.98 15.00 27.87
CA VAL A 189 -20.14 13.79 28.68
C VAL A 189 -21.14 12.86 28.01
N LYS A 190 -20.71 11.68 27.55
CA LYS A 190 -21.59 10.64 27.00
C LYS A 190 -21.29 9.30 27.65
N THR A 191 -22.35 8.55 27.98
CA THR A 191 -22.23 7.21 28.54
C THR A 191 -22.72 6.20 27.53
N GLN A 192 -21.93 5.18 27.24
CA GLN A 192 -22.24 4.13 26.27
C GLN A 192 -21.89 2.75 26.84
N LYS A 193 -22.52 1.71 26.30
CA LYS A 193 -22.21 0.33 26.68
C LYS A 193 -20.89 -0.11 26.06
N ALA A 194 -20.02 -0.76 26.82
CA ALA A 194 -18.81 -1.36 26.30
C ALA A 194 -19.13 -2.65 25.52
N ASN A 195 -18.39 -2.91 24.44
CA ASN A 195 -18.52 -4.10 23.61
C ASN A 195 -17.77 -5.30 24.21
N ILE A 196 -17.80 -5.43 25.55
CA ILE A 196 -17.16 -6.52 26.28
C ILE A 196 -18.06 -6.95 27.46
N ASN A 197 -18.12 -8.26 27.69
CA ASN A 197 -18.90 -8.87 28.77
C ASN A 197 -18.03 -9.31 29.96
N GLN A 198 -16.74 -8.98 29.94
CA GLN A 198 -15.78 -9.34 30.98
C GLN A 198 -15.54 -8.14 31.92
N PRO A 199 -15.37 -8.38 33.23
CA PRO A 199 -14.94 -7.34 34.16
C PRO A 199 -13.51 -6.92 33.83
N ILE A 200 -13.21 -5.64 34.04
CA ILE A 200 -11.88 -5.05 33.82
C ILE A 200 -11.48 -4.35 35.11
N ASP A 201 -10.22 -4.49 35.49
CA ASP A 201 -9.65 -3.93 36.73
C ASP A 201 -9.17 -2.47 36.57
N ILE A 202 -9.71 -1.76 35.58
CA ILE A 202 -9.26 -0.41 35.20
C ILE A 202 -10.43 0.55 35.34
N ASN A 203 -10.27 1.56 36.20
CA ASN A 203 -11.33 2.52 36.51
C ASN A 203 -11.37 3.71 35.55
N LYS A 204 -10.21 4.13 35.02
CA LYS A 204 -10.11 5.28 34.12
C LYS A 204 -9.03 5.05 33.06
N VAL A 205 -9.19 5.69 31.91
CA VAL A 205 -8.17 5.79 30.85
C VAL A 205 -8.15 7.23 30.36
N TYR A 206 -6.96 7.80 30.20
CA TYR A 206 -6.76 9.12 29.64
C TYR A 206 -6.29 9.00 28.21
N ILE A 207 -6.85 9.80 27.31
CA ILE A 207 -6.36 9.94 25.94
C ILE A 207 -6.06 11.42 25.72
N ILE A 208 -4.78 11.74 25.56
CA ILE A 208 -4.28 13.11 25.41
C ILE A 208 -3.95 13.34 23.94
N ARG A 209 -4.38 14.48 23.38
CA ARG A 209 -3.90 14.96 22.09
C ARG A 209 -2.64 15.79 22.34
N GLU A 210 -1.52 15.37 21.79
CA GLU A 210 -0.25 16.11 21.80
C GLU A 210 -0.03 16.70 20.40
N ASP A 211 0.10 18.02 20.33
CA ASP A 211 0.43 18.75 19.11
C ASP A 211 1.94 19.03 19.09
N ASP A 212 2.65 18.43 18.13
CA ASP A 212 4.05 18.72 17.80
C ASP A 212 4.10 19.46 16.46
N VAL A 213 5.25 20.06 16.12
CA VAL A 213 5.42 20.86 14.90
C VAL A 213 5.03 20.00 13.68
N ASP A 214 3.90 20.36 13.07
CA ASP A 214 3.27 19.73 11.91
C ASP A 214 2.53 18.39 12.13
N LEU A 215 2.43 17.88 13.36
CA LEU A 215 1.78 16.58 13.66
C LEU A 215 1.05 16.56 15.01
N SER A 216 -0.24 16.19 15.00
CA SER A 216 -0.96 15.80 16.22
C SER A 216 -0.88 14.28 16.42
N TYR A 217 -0.49 13.83 17.61
CA TYR A 217 -0.59 12.42 18.02
C TYR A 217 -1.36 12.28 19.33
N TYR A 218 -1.75 11.05 19.65
CA TYR A 218 -2.57 10.78 20.83
C TYR A 218 -1.94 9.70 21.69
N VAL A 219 -1.86 9.95 22.98
CA VAL A 219 -1.26 9.06 23.97
C VAL A 219 -2.38 8.51 24.85
N MET A 220 -2.54 7.18 24.91
CA MET A 220 -3.48 6.52 25.82
C MET A 220 -2.73 6.13 27.09
N LEU A 221 -3.12 6.63 28.25
CA LEU A 221 -2.43 6.38 29.52
C LEU A 221 -3.38 5.79 30.56
N LEU A 222 -2.86 4.90 31.39
CA LEU A 222 -3.55 4.48 32.62
C LEU A 222 -3.37 5.51 33.73
N PRO A 223 -4.25 5.50 34.75
CA PRO A 223 -4.14 6.42 35.89
C PRO A 223 -2.88 6.21 36.73
N GLU A 224 -2.26 5.03 36.62
CA GLU A 224 -0.99 4.70 37.27
C GLU A 224 0.22 5.27 36.51
N GLU A 225 0.04 5.67 35.25
CA GLU A 225 1.08 6.20 34.36
C GLU A 225 1.00 7.73 34.20
N TYR A 226 0.06 8.39 34.90
CA TYR A 226 -0.20 9.84 34.88
C TYR A 226 0.31 10.54 36.15
#